data_AF-A0A1W6YZG7-F1
#
_entry.id   AF-A0A1W6YZG7-F1
#
_cell.length_a   1.000
_cell.length_b   1.000
_cell.length_c   1.000
_cell.angle_alpha   90.00
_cell.angle_beta   90.00
_cell.angle_gamma   90.00
#
_symmetry.space_group_name_H-M   'P 1'
#
loop_
_entity.id
_entity.type
_entity.pdbx_description
1 polymer ?
#
loop_
_entity_poly.entity_id
_entity_poly.type
_entity_poly.pdbx_seq_one_letter_code
_entity_poly.pdbx_strand_id
1 'polypeptide(L)'
;MIPKAVADEVRAYFEDLIAWPATVSQQGSAKKQFKLRDDAAVEARTFMSTVHGAMLTARALDDPETFACISRAAIERLTSA
;
A
#
# COMPACT_ATOMS: atom_id res chain seq x y z
N MET A 1 -17.38 -17.56 -8.07
CA MET A 1 -16.23 -16.97 -8.78
C MET A 1 -16.72 -15.75 -9.55
N ILE A 2 -15.91 -14.68 -9.63
CA ILE A 2 -16.27 -13.47 -10.39
C ILE A 2 -16.05 -13.68 -11.90
N PRO A 3 -16.78 -12.97 -12.79
CA PRO A 3 -16.59 -13.09 -14.24
C PRO A 3 -15.15 -12.76 -14.67
N LYS A 4 -14.65 -13.45 -15.71
CA LYS A 4 -13.27 -13.28 -16.19
C LYS A 4 -12.92 -11.84 -16.50
N ALA A 5 -13.78 -11.12 -17.24
CA ALA A 5 -13.54 -9.71 -17.56
C ALA A 5 -13.36 -8.86 -16.29
N VAL A 6 -14.17 -9.07 -15.26
CA VAL A 6 -14.05 -8.37 -13.97
C VAL A 6 -12.74 -8.73 -13.27
N ALA A 7 -12.35 -10.01 -13.28
CA ALA A 7 -11.10 -10.44 -12.68
C ALA A 7 -9.88 -9.82 -13.38
N ASP A 8 -9.94 -9.67 -14.71
CA ASP A 8 -8.86 -9.07 -15.49
C ASP A 8 -8.73 -7.56 -15.18
N GLU A 9 -9.84 -6.82 -15.09
CA GLU A 9 -9.84 -5.41 -14.67
C GLU A 9 -9.32 -5.22 -13.23
N VAL A 10 -9.72 -6.10 -12.31
CA VAL A 10 -9.20 -6.03 -10.92
C VAL A 10 -7.70 -6.23 -10.90
N ARG A 11 -7.15 -7.19 -11.67
CA ARG A 11 -5.68 -7.39 -11.71
C ARG A 11 -4.97 -6.18 -12.31
N ALA A 12 -5.47 -5.64 -13.41
CA ALA A 12 -4.91 -4.45 -14.05
C ALA A 12 -4.89 -3.26 -13.08
N TYR A 13 -5.97 -3.02 -12.35
CA TYR A 13 -6.02 -2.00 -11.32
C TYR A 13 -4.94 -2.18 -10.24
N PHE A 14 -4.74 -3.40 -9.74
CA PHE A 14 -3.71 -3.65 -8.72
C PHE A 14 -2.29 -3.48 -9.28
N GLU A 15 -2.05 -3.87 -10.53
CA GLU A 15 -0.75 -3.65 -11.20
C GLU A 15 -0.44 -2.15 -11.32
N ASP A 16 -1.39 -1.36 -11.82
CA ASP A 16 -1.28 0.10 -11.92
C ASP A 16 -1.13 0.75 -10.54
N LEU A 17 -1.91 0.29 -9.56
CA LEU A 17 -1.85 0.81 -8.20
C LEU A 17 -0.53 0.49 -7.52
N ILE A 18 0.17 -0.61 -7.83
CA ILE A 18 1.50 -0.91 -7.27
C ILE A 18 2.58 -0.03 -7.92
N ALA A 19 2.45 0.26 -9.22
CA ALA A 19 3.46 1.02 -9.96
C ALA A 19 3.66 2.43 -9.40
N TRP A 20 2.58 3.09 -8.97
CA TRP A 20 2.66 4.44 -8.41
C TRP A 20 3.40 4.51 -7.06
N PRO A 21 3.05 3.75 -6.01
CA PRO A 21 3.79 3.68 -4.76
C PRO A 21 5.22 3.18 -4.95
N ALA A 22 5.50 2.29 -5.90
CA ALA A 22 6.88 1.88 -6.20
C ALA A 22 7.71 3.06 -6.69
N THR A 23 7.15 3.87 -7.60
CA THR A 23 7.78 5.09 -8.10
C THR A 23 7.99 6.11 -6.97
N VAL A 24 6.99 6.32 -6.12
CA VAL A 24 7.07 7.23 -4.96
C VAL A 24 8.13 6.76 -3.95
N SER A 25 8.18 5.45 -3.66
CA SER A 25 9.17 4.83 -2.77
C SER A 25 10.59 5.03 -3.29
N GLN A 26 10.82 4.79 -4.58
CA GLN A 26 12.12 4.99 -5.22
C GLN A 26 12.57 6.46 -5.17
N GLN A 27 11.66 7.39 -5.47
CA GLN A 27 11.95 8.84 -5.39
C GLN A 27 12.24 9.28 -3.96
N GLY A 28 11.47 8.81 -2.98
CA GLY A 28 11.69 9.12 -1.56
C GLY A 28 13.02 8.57 -1.06
N SER A 29 13.41 7.37 -1.48
CA SER A 29 14.73 6.79 -1.16
C SER A 29 15.87 7.61 -1.78
N ALA A 30 15.77 8.00 -3.05
CA ALA A 30 16.76 8.86 -3.72
C ALA A 30 16.93 10.22 -3.03
N LYS A 31 15.85 10.75 -2.44
CA LYS A 31 15.85 12.00 -1.64
C LYS A 31 16.21 11.80 -0.17
N LYS A 32 16.54 10.57 0.27
CA LYS A 32 16.78 10.20 1.67
C LYS A 32 15.60 10.51 2.62
N GLN A 33 14.39 10.56 2.07
CA GLN A 33 13.14 10.74 2.82
C GLN A 33 12.59 9.39 3.30
N PHE A 34 12.82 8.32 2.54
CA PHE A 34 12.43 6.97 2.89
C PHE A 34 13.63 6.04 3.04
N LYS A 35 13.50 5.09 3.96
CA LYS A 35 14.41 3.97 4.16
C LYS A 35 13.69 2.68 3.81
N LEU A 36 13.93 2.21 2.60
CA LEU A 36 13.40 0.94 2.11
C LEU A 36 14.19 -0.21 2.76
N ARG A 37 13.49 -1.25 3.23
CA ARG A 37 14.09 -2.47 3.77
C ARG A 37 14.34 -3.50 2.67
N ASP A 38 13.54 -3.42 1.61
CA ASP A 38 13.64 -4.23 0.39
C ASP A 38 13.61 -3.34 -0.87
N ASP A 39 13.50 -3.93 -2.05
CA ASP A 39 13.29 -3.17 -3.28
C ASP A 39 11.96 -2.38 -3.27
N ALA A 40 11.90 -1.32 -4.08
CA ALA A 40 10.76 -0.42 -4.10
C ALA A 40 9.43 -1.10 -4.51
N ALA A 41 9.47 -2.18 -5.28
CA ALA A 41 8.26 -2.90 -5.69
C ALA A 41 7.73 -3.81 -4.56
N VAL A 42 8.63 -4.43 -3.78
CA VAL A 42 8.26 -5.18 -2.58
C VAL A 42 7.67 -4.25 -1.51
N GLU A 43 8.30 -3.10 -1.28
CA GLU A 43 7.79 -2.09 -0.34
C GLU A 43 6.44 -1.53 -0.78
N ALA A 44 6.25 -1.25 -2.07
CA ALA A 44 4.98 -0.82 -2.63
C ALA A 44 3.84 -1.83 -2.40
N ARG A 45 4.11 -3.12 -2.67
CA ARG A 45 3.14 -4.20 -2.40
C ARG A 45 2.82 -4.32 -0.92
N THR A 46 3.83 -4.18 -0.06
CA THR A 46 3.67 -4.24 1.40
C THR A 46 2.83 -3.08 1.92
N PHE A 47 3.11 -1.86 1.46
CA PHE A 47 2.35 -0.66 1.78
C PHE A 47 0.90 -0.79 1.32
N MET A 48 0.67 -1.13 0.05
CA MET A 48 -0.66 -1.32 -0.51
C MET A 48 -1.46 -2.39 0.24
N SER A 49 -0.85 -3.54 0.55
CA SER A 49 -1.51 -4.62 1.32
C SER A 49 -1.90 -4.15 2.72
N THR A 50 -1.04 -3.35 3.36
CA THR A 50 -1.35 -2.75 4.67
C THR A 50 -2.54 -1.79 4.58
N VAL A 51 -2.59 -0.93 3.57
CA VAL A 51 -3.69 0.03 3.37
C VAL A 51 -5.03 -0.71 3.14
N HIS A 52 -5.05 -1.74 2.30
CA HIS A 52 -6.27 -2.53 2.08
C HIS A 52 -6.67 -3.32 3.33
N GLY A 53 -5.70 -3.87 4.06
CA GLY A 53 -5.94 -4.50 5.36
C GLY A 53 -6.51 -3.53 6.38
N ALA A 54 -6.03 -2.28 6.40
CA ALA A 54 -6.57 -1.22 7.25
C ALA A 54 -8.04 -0.91 6.94
N MET A 55 -8.40 -0.86 5.65
CA MET A 55 -9.80 -0.68 5.22
C MET A 55 -10.68 -1.85 5.67
N LEU A 56 -10.17 -3.08 5.56
CA LEU A 56 -10.88 -4.28 6.02
C LEU A 56 -11.10 -4.27 7.53
N THR A 57 -10.08 -3.97 8.32
CA THR A 57 -10.17 -3.90 9.79
C THR A 57 -11.10 -2.79 10.24
N ALA A 58 -10.98 -1.59 9.68
CA ALA A 58 -11.87 -0.47 9.98
C ALA A 58 -13.35 -0.85 9.73
N ARG A 59 -13.62 -1.53 8.61
CA ARG A 59 -14.96 -2.04 8.30
C ARG A 59 -15.43 -3.12 9.29
N ALA A 60 -14.55 -4.02 9.70
CA ALA A 60 -14.89 -5.10 10.62
C ALA A 60 -15.20 -4.58 12.03
N LEU A 61 -14.59 -3.48 12.44
CA LEU A 61 -14.75 -2.87 13.78
C LEU A 61 -15.78 -1.74 13.83
N ASP A 62 -16.36 -1.36 12.69
CA ASP A 62 -17.19 -0.14 12.55
C ASP A 62 -16.48 1.12 13.07
N ASP A 63 -15.16 1.19 12.83
CA ASP A 63 -14.30 2.27 13.31
C ASP A 63 -13.46 2.83 12.14
N PRO A 64 -13.84 3.99 11.58
CA PRO A 64 -13.06 4.62 10.51
C PRO A 64 -11.71 5.17 10.97
N GLU A 65 -11.50 5.45 12.26
CA GLU A 65 -10.21 5.95 12.76
C GLU A 65 -9.12 4.88 12.67
N THR A 66 -9.49 3.61 12.80
CA THR A 66 -8.59 2.47 12.58
C THR A 66 -7.89 2.53 11.22
N PHE A 67 -8.58 2.93 10.14
CA PHE A 67 -7.95 3.07 8.82
C PHE A 67 -6.85 4.14 8.84
N ALA A 68 -7.16 5.31 9.41
CA ALA A 68 -6.23 6.43 9.47
C ALA A 68 -5.00 6.09 10.33
N CYS A 69 -5.22 5.42 11.46
CA CYS A 69 -4.16 4.99 12.38
C CYS A 69 -3.18 4.01 11.70
N ILE A 70 -3.70 2.93 11.11
CA ILE A 70 -2.87 1.90 10.48
C ILE A 70 -2.15 2.46 9.24
N SER A 71 -2.82 3.27 8.43
CA SER A 71 -2.22 3.89 7.24
C SER A 71 -1.09 4.85 7.61
N ARG A 72 -1.26 5.65 8.68
CA ARG A 72 -0.20 6.52 9.19
C ARG A 72 1.01 5.71 9.67
N ALA A 73 0.78 4.66 10.45
CA ALA A 73 1.84 3.75 10.89
C ALA A 73 2.58 3.10 9.70
N ALA A 74 1.87 2.81 8.60
CA ALA A 74 2.49 2.28 7.39
C ALA A 74 3.44 3.29 6.73
N ILE A 75 3.05 4.57 6.66
CA ILE A 75 3.91 5.66 6.17
C ILE A 75 5.11 5.87 7.09
N GLU A 76 4.89 5.89 8.40
CA GLU A 76 5.96 6.09 9.39
C GLU A 76 7.02 4.99 9.34
N ARG A 77 6.64 3.75 8.99
CA ARG A 77 7.60 2.65 8.79
C ARG A 77 8.53 2.86 7.58
N LEU A 78 8.12 3.66 6.59
CA LEU A 78 8.98 4.01 5.45
C LEU A 78 9.97 5.12 5.82
N THR A 79 9.67 5.95 6.81
CA THR A 79 10.52 7.06 7.25
C THR A 79 11.43 6.68 8.43
N SER A 80 10.99 5.75 9.26
CA SER A 80 11.63 5.39 10.54
C SER A 80 12.49 4.15 10.37
N ALA A 81 13.79 4.28 10.67
CA ALA A 81 14.75 3.18 10.77
C ALA A 81 14.44 2.26 11.95
#